data_AF-A0A938G6F4-F1
#
_entry.id   AF-A0A938G6F4-F1
#
_cell.length_a   1.000
_cell.length_b   1.000
_cell.length_c   1.000
_cell.angle_alpha   90.00
_cell.angle_beta   90.00
_cell.angle_gamma   90.00
#
_symmetry.space_group_name_H-M   'P 1'
#
loop_
_entity.id
_entity.type
_entity.pdbx_description
1 polymer ?
#
loop_
_entity_poly.entity_id
_entity_poly.type
_entity_poly.pdbx_seq_one_letter_code
_entity_poly.pdbx_strand_id
1 'polypeptide(L)'
;CDLRSTLVQASDEADTRCVEPDCPHQRDQKIIHFTSRVGMDIEGFGEKTVYKLSDAGVIEDVGDIYSLTAEALLAQGFGEGQTANLLKSIDGSRARPLEKLLVALGIKHLGPAASESLARRFGSLDAIAQANAEELSAIDGVGGVIAESVATWFATKQNKSLINKLRKGGVQFDNVVVVDAPPTLAGKTVVVTGTLERFGREEAQRAIKDRGGKSASSVSAKTFALVVGNEPGAAKVKKATDLGVPQIDERAFERLLETGQLS
;
A
#
# COMPACT_ATOMS: atom_id res chain seq x y z
N CYS A 1 5.06 -22.13 16.97
CA CYS A 1 6.25 -21.27 16.85
C CYS A 1 7.34 -21.86 17.72
N ASP A 2 8.52 -22.11 17.17
CA ASP A 2 9.62 -22.81 17.87
C ASP A 2 10.22 -21.98 19.02
N LEU A 3 10.03 -20.66 18.98
CA LEU A 3 10.39 -19.74 20.05
C LEU A 3 9.53 -19.90 21.31
N ARG A 4 8.38 -20.60 21.22
CA ARG A 4 7.42 -20.81 22.32
C ARG A 4 7.08 -19.52 23.09
N SER A 5 7.04 -18.39 22.38
CA SER A 5 6.77 -17.08 22.96
C SER A 5 5.32 -16.96 23.44
N THR A 6 5.08 -16.01 24.34
CA THR A 6 3.74 -15.69 24.81
C THR A 6 2.91 -15.18 23.63
N LEU A 7 1.73 -15.80 23.46
CA LEU A 7 0.75 -15.35 22.49
C LEU A 7 -0.29 -14.49 23.21
N VAL A 8 -0.59 -13.33 22.63
CA VAL A 8 -1.55 -12.37 23.19
C VAL A 8 -2.69 -12.19 22.21
N GLN A 9 -3.91 -12.21 22.74
CA GLN A 9 -5.11 -11.79 22.02
C GLN A 9 -5.58 -10.48 22.66
N ALA A 10 -5.60 -9.41 21.88
CA ALA A 10 -6.13 -8.13 22.36
C ALA A 10 -7.65 -8.23 22.53
N SER A 11 -8.21 -7.48 23.48
CA SER A 11 -9.64 -7.56 23.85
C SER A 11 -10.61 -7.26 22.70
N ASP A 12 -10.13 -6.57 21.67
CA ASP A 12 -10.85 -6.13 20.48
C ASP A 12 -10.45 -6.90 19.20
N GLU A 13 -9.60 -7.93 19.31
CA GLU A 13 -9.11 -8.70 18.17
C GLU A 13 -9.47 -10.19 18.26
N ALA A 14 -9.95 -10.76 17.15
CA ALA A 14 -10.18 -12.20 17.04
C ALA A 14 -8.87 -12.99 16.91
N ASP A 15 -7.82 -12.36 16.40
CA ASP A 15 -6.52 -13.01 16.18
C ASP A 15 -5.71 -13.09 17.47
N THR A 16 -5.07 -14.24 17.70
CA THR A 16 -4.00 -14.36 18.70
C THR A 16 -2.65 -14.17 18.00
N ARG A 17 -1.77 -13.31 18.54
CA ARG A 17 -0.49 -12.95 17.90
C ARG A 17 0.71 -13.17 18.82
N CYS A 18 1.84 -13.44 18.19
CA CYS A 18 3.15 -13.45 18.85
C CYS A 18 3.59 -12.01 19.11
N VAL A 19 4.02 -11.70 20.34
CA VAL A 19 4.48 -10.36 20.75
C VAL A 19 5.98 -10.32 21.05
N GLU A 20 6.73 -11.37 20.68
CA GLU A 20 8.18 -11.44 20.84
C GLU A 20 8.86 -10.35 20.00
N PRO A 21 9.49 -9.32 20.63
CA PRO A 21 10.04 -8.18 19.91
C PRO A 21 11.13 -8.57 18.90
N ASP A 22 11.93 -9.57 19.23
CA ASP A 22 13.10 -10.00 18.46
C ASP A 22 12.83 -11.29 17.66
N CYS A 23 11.56 -11.56 17.32
CA CYS A 23 11.18 -12.76 16.60
C CYS A 23 11.76 -12.78 15.18
N PRO A 24 12.68 -13.71 14.83
CA PRO A 24 13.25 -13.80 13.47
C PRO A 24 12.17 -14.01 12.40
N HIS A 25 11.11 -14.77 12.70
CA HIS A 25 10.02 -14.95 11.75
C HIS A 25 9.26 -13.65 11.48
N GLN A 26 9.06 -12.79 12.49
CA GLN A 26 8.42 -11.49 12.26
C GLN A 26 9.35 -10.54 11.50
N ARG A 27 10.65 -10.55 11.81
CA ARG A 27 11.66 -9.81 11.05
C ARG A 27 11.61 -10.20 9.57
N ASP A 28 11.73 -11.48 9.28
CA ASP A 28 11.78 -11.96 7.89
C ASP A 28 10.47 -11.65 7.16
N GLN A 29 9.31 -11.82 7.80
CA GLN A 29 8.03 -11.46 7.20
C GLN A 29 7.88 -9.96 6.93
N LYS A 30 8.40 -9.09 7.81
CA LYS A 30 8.46 -7.64 7.55
C LYS A 30 9.33 -7.32 6.33
N ILE A 31 10.47 -8.00 6.19
CA ILE A 31 11.37 -7.83 5.04
C ILE A 31 10.69 -8.32 3.75
N ILE A 32 10.08 -9.51 3.77
CA ILE A 32 9.34 -10.07 2.63
C ILE A 32 8.20 -9.14 2.20
N HIS A 33 7.42 -8.63 3.15
CA HIS A 33 6.34 -7.68 2.87
C HIS A 33 6.88 -6.38 2.26
N PHE A 34 7.96 -5.85 2.81
CA PHE A 34 8.59 -4.63 2.33
C PHE A 34 9.08 -4.75 0.88
N THR A 35 9.70 -5.87 0.51
CA THR A 35 10.24 -6.08 -0.85
C THR A 35 9.20 -6.58 -1.85
N SER A 36 8.01 -6.96 -1.39
CA SER A 36 6.94 -7.47 -2.25
C SER A 36 6.46 -6.46 -3.30
N ARG A 37 5.75 -6.97 -4.31
CA ARG A 37 5.12 -6.17 -5.37
C ARG A 37 4.14 -5.10 -4.85
N VAL A 38 3.51 -5.35 -3.69
CA VAL A 38 2.60 -4.36 -3.09
C VAL A 38 3.35 -3.28 -2.31
N GLY A 39 4.54 -3.60 -1.78
CA GLY A 39 5.47 -2.68 -1.13
C GLY A 39 6.43 -2.01 -2.12
N MET A 40 7.74 -2.17 -1.89
CA MET A 40 8.80 -1.51 -2.65
C MET A 40 9.16 -2.20 -3.97
N ASP A 41 8.57 -3.37 -4.25
CA ASP A 41 8.69 -4.08 -5.53
C ASP A 41 10.15 -4.28 -5.94
N ILE A 42 10.89 -5.00 -5.09
CA ILE A 42 12.30 -5.36 -5.26
C ILE A 42 12.37 -6.79 -5.81
N GLU A 43 12.43 -6.90 -7.12
CA GLU A 43 12.56 -8.16 -7.84
C GLU A 43 13.83 -8.91 -7.42
N GLY A 44 13.70 -10.24 -7.26
CA GLY A 44 14.79 -11.10 -6.78
C GLY A 44 14.94 -11.15 -5.26
N PHE A 45 14.23 -10.30 -4.51
CA PHE A 45 14.24 -10.28 -3.04
C PHE A 45 13.06 -11.05 -2.43
N GLY A 46 12.81 -12.27 -2.93
CA GLY A 46 11.79 -13.17 -2.41
C GLY A 46 12.22 -13.92 -1.13
N GLU A 47 11.35 -14.77 -0.58
CA GLU A 47 11.56 -15.44 0.72
C GLU A 47 12.92 -16.12 0.86
N LYS A 48 13.36 -16.88 -0.15
CA LYS A 48 14.65 -17.57 -0.12
C LYS A 48 15.83 -16.61 0.00
N THR A 49 15.76 -15.46 -0.67
CA THR A 49 16.79 -14.41 -0.59
C THR A 49 16.79 -13.79 0.80
N VAL A 50 15.60 -13.50 1.34
CA VAL A 50 15.45 -12.95 2.70
C VAL A 50 16.07 -13.87 3.73
N TYR A 51 15.62 -15.13 3.81
CA TYR A 51 16.14 -16.10 4.78
C TYR A 51 17.66 -16.27 4.65
N LYS A 52 18.16 -16.40 3.42
CA LYS A 52 19.60 -16.56 3.19
C LYS A 52 20.43 -15.39 3.74
N LEU A 53 19.96 -14.16 3.57
CA LEU A 53 20.68 -12.97 4.05
C LEU A 53 20.48 -12.74 5.54
N SER A 54 19.28 -12.99 6.06
CA SER A 54 18.95 -12.74 7.47
C SER A 54 19.50 -13.83 8.40
N ASP A 55 19.53 -15.10 7.95
CA ASP A 55 20.19 -16.21 8.68
C ASP A 55 21.71 -16.03 8.73
N ALA A 56 22.30 -15.42 7.69
CA ALA A 56 23.72 -15.07 7.65
C ALA A 56 24.06 -13.78 8.42
N GLY A 57 23.06 -13.10 9.01
CA GLY A 57 23.26 -11.83 9.74
C GLY A 57 23.67 -10.66 8.84
N VAL A 58 23.47 -10.76 7.53
CA VAL A 58 23.80 -9.69 6.57
C VAL A 58 22.76 -8.57 6.62
N ILE A 59 21.51 -8.90 6.93
CA ILE A 59 20.42 -7.95 7.12
C ILE A 59 19.65 -8.27 8.41
N GLU A 60 19.29 -7.23 9.16
CA GLU A 60 18.50 -7.34 10.39
C GLU A 60 17.16 -6.61 10.26
N ASP A 61 17.07 -5.60 9.39
CA ASP A 61 15.83 -4.93 9.06
C ASP A 61 15.78 -4.47 7.59
N VAL A 62 14.68 -3.83 7.20
CA VAL A 62 14.44 -3.38 5.82
C VAL A 62 15.35 -2.22 5.41
N GLY A 63 15.94 -1.50 6.36
CA GLY A 63 16.90 -0.43 6.11
C GLY A 63 18.23 -0.97 5.60
N ASP A 64 18.65 -2.15 6.08
CA ASP A 64 19.94 -2.75 5.73
C ASP A 64 20.00 -3.16 4.25
N ILE A 65 18.85 -3.43 3.63
CA ILE A 65 18.72 -3.75 2.19
C ILE A 65 19.44 -2.71 1.33
N TYR A 66 19.31 -1.43 1.68
CA TYR A 66 19.87 -0.32 0.90
C TYR A 66 21.38 -0.11 1.11
N SER A 67 21.99 -0.89 2.01
CA SER A 67 23.44 -0.92 2.25
C SER A 67 24.14 -2.16 1.68
N LEU A 68 23.38 -3.09 1.09
CA LEU A 68 23.94 -4.29 0.46
C LEU A 68 24.90 -3.95 -0.67
N THR A 69 26.04 -4.64 -0.70
CA THR A 69 27.06 -4.50 -1.74
C THR A 69 27.19 -5.77 -2.56
N ALA A 70 27.82 -5.66 -3.74
CA ALA A 70 28.07 -6.82 -4.58
C ALA A 70 28.95 -7.86 -3.85
N GLU A 71 29.97 -7.40 -3.12
CA GLU A 71 30.88 -8.24 -2.35
C GLU A 71 30.13 -9.05 -1.28
N ALA A 72 29.22 -8.40 -0.54
CA ALA A 72 28.41 -9.06 0.48
C ALA A 72 27.52 -10.15 -0.12
N LEU A 73 26.88 -9.88 -1.27
CA LEU A 73 26.02 -10.84 -1.97
C LEU A 73 26.83 -12.01 -2.56
N LEU A 74 27.96 -11.73 -3.20
CA LEU A 74 28.85 -12.76 -3.76
C LEU A 74 29.42 -13.65 -2.65
N ALA A 75 29.76 -13.09 -1.48
CA ALA A 75 30.22 -13.85 -0.31
C ALA A 75 29.16 -14.84 0.20
N GLN A 76 27.88 -14.54 0.02
CA GLN A 76 26.78 -15.46 0.32
C GLN A 76 26.54 -16.47 -0.82
N GLY A 77 27.33 -16.47 -1.89
CA GLY A 77 27.19 -17.40 -3.01
C GLY A 77 26.03 -17.06 -3.95
N PHE A 78 25.70 -15.77 -4.10
CA PHE A 78 24.87 -15.30 -5.22
C PHE A 78 25.71 -15.26 -6.49
N GLY A 79 25.12 -15.58 -7.65
CA GLY A 79 25.82 -15.44 -8.93
C GLY A 79 26.01 -13.96 -9.32
N GLU A 80 27.01 -13.64 -10.14
CA GLU A 80 27.29 -12.26 -10.57
C GLU A 80 26.07 -11.60 -11.24
N GLY A 81 25.42 -12.30 -12.17
CA GLY A 81 24.22 -11.79 -12.84
C GLY A 81 23.03 -11.59 -11.89
N GLN A 82 22.85 -12.49 -10.92
CA GLN A 82 21.81 -12.36 -9.89
C GLN A 82 22.10 -11.15 -8.98
N THR A 83 23.36 -10.99 -8.58
CA THR A 83 23.83 -9.88 -7.76
C THR A 83 23.58 -8.54 -8.45
N ALA A 84 23.98 -8.42 -9.73
CA ALA A 84 23.75 -7.22 -10.52
C ALA A 84 22.26 -6.87 -10.64
N ASN A 85 21.41 -7.86 -10.92
CA ASN A 85 19.96 -7.67 -11.02
C ASN A 85 19.34 -7.23 -9.68
N LEU A 86 19.77 -7.84 -8.57
CA LEU A 86 19.26 -7.51 -7.25
C LEU A 86 19.62 -6.07 -6.85
N LEU A 87 20.89 -5.67 -7.03
CA LEU A 87 21.34 -4.31 -6.74
C LEU A 87 20.64 -3.27 -7.61
N LYS A 88 20.42 -3.59 -8.90
CA LYS A 88 19.63 -2.74 -9.81
C LYS A 88 18.19 -2.58 -9.32
N SER A 89 17.56 -3.67 -8.86
CA SER A 89 16.18 -3.61 -8.35
C SER A 89 16.09 -2.81 -7.04
N ILE A 90 17.05 -2.99 -6.13
CA ILE A 90 17.15 -2.21 -4.90
C ILE A 90 17.29 -0.71 -5.22
N ASP A 91 18.14 -0.35 -6.18
CA ASP A 91 18.31 1.04 -6.61
C ASP A 91 17.05 1.62 -7.21
N GLY A 92 16.41 0.89 -8.13
CA GLY A 92 15.12 1.30 -8.71
C GLY A 92 14.01 1.48 -7.66
N SER A 93 14.08 0.77 -6.53
CA SER A 93 13.09 0.89 -5.47
C SER A 93 13.17 2.20 -4.67
N ARG A 94 14.31 2.90 -4.70
CA ARG A 94 14.51 4.14 -3.91
C ARG A 94 13.53 5.25 -4.27
N ALA A 95 13.09 5.26 -5.53
CA ALA A 95 12.14 6.23 -6.07
C ALA A 95 10.70 5.69 -6.15
N ARG A 96 10.34 4.65 -5.38
CA ARG A 96 8.94 4.20 -5.34
C ARG A 96 8.06 5.29 -4.72
N PRO A 97 6.78 5.38 -5.14
CA PRO A 97 5.85 6.33 -4.56
C PRO A 97 5.70 6.22 -3.04
N LEU A 98 5.45 7.33 -2.36
CA LEU A 98 5.33 7.41 -0.91
C LEU A 98 4.25 6.47 -0.36
N GLU A 99 3.13 6.31 -1.07
CA GLU A 99 2.07 5.38 -0.64
C GLU A 99 2.55 3.92 -0.64
N LYS A 100 3.46 3.54 -1.55
CA LYS A 100 4.08 2.22 -1.58
C LYS A 100 5.03 2.02 -0.41
N LEU A 101 5.83 3.04 -0.09
CA LEU A 101 6.68 3.03 1.10
C LEU A 101 5.85 2.87 2.38
N LEU A 102 4.77 3.65 2.53
CA LEU A 102 3.86 3.55 3.69
C LEU A 102 3.24 2.16 3.85
N VAL A 103 2.81 1.54 2.74
CA VAL A 103 2.34 0.14 2.76
C VAL A 103 3.48 -0.81 3.16
N ALA A 104 4.68 -0.63 2.59
CA ALA A 104 5.84 -1.47 2.84
C ALA A 104 6.33 -1.44 4.30
N LEU A 105 6.16 -0.31 5.00
CA LEU A 105 6.51 -0.17 6.43
C LEU A 105 5.66 -1.08 7.35
N GLY A 106 4.54 -1.63 6.85
CA GLY A 106 3.73 -2.60 7.59
C GLY A 106 3.11 -2.03 8.87
N ILE A 107 2.73 -0.75 8.84
CA ILE A 107 2.07 -0.09 9.97
C ILE A 107 0.70 -0.74 10.20
N LYS A 108 0.40 -1.11 11.44
CA LYS A 108 -0.85 -1.78 11.79
C LYS A 108 -2.07 -0.96 11.32
N HIS A 109 -3.06 -1.65 10.75
CA HIS A 109 -4.29 -1.08 10.16
C HIS A 109 -4.09 -0.15 8.95
N LEU A 110 -2.87 0.23 8.60
CA LEU A 110 -2.59 1.10 7.46
C LEU A 110 -2.54 0.28 6.16
N GLY A 111 -3.64 0.26 5.43
CA GLY A 111 -3.74 -0.35 4.11
C GLY A 111 -3.48 0.62 2.95
N PRO A 112 -3.41 0.12 1.70
CA PRO A 112 -3.09 0.91 0.52
C PRO A 112 -3.91 2.19 0.34
N ALA A 113 -5.23 2.12 0.55
CA ALA A 113 -6.11 3.27 0.38
C ALA A 113 -5.83 4.40 1.39
N ALA A 114 -5.53 4.05 2.64
CA ALA A 114 -5.19 5.05 3.67
C ALA A 114 -3.78 5.60 3.45
N SER A 115 -2.82 4.76 3.04
CA SER A 115 -1.48 5.19 2.65
C SER A 115 -1.50 6.21 1.50
N GLU A 116 -2.34 5.99 0.50
CA GLU A 116 -2.55 6.92 -0.61
C GLU A 116 -3.11 8.26 -0.13
N SER A 117 -4.16 8.25 0.70
CA SER A 117 -4.74 9.47 1.26
C SER A 117 -3.72 10.26 2.09
N LEU A 118 -2.91 9.58 2.91
CA LEU A 118 -1.83 10.21 3.68
C LEU A 118 -0.76 10.83 2.77
N ALA A 119 -0.26 10.07 1.80
CA ALA A 119 0.76 10.53 0.87
C ALA A 119 0.31 11.79 0.12
N ARG A 120 -0.91 11.78 -0.43
CA ARG A 120 -1.49 12.94 -1.14
C ARG A 120 -1.67 14.16 -0.24
N ARG A 121 -2.11 13.96 1.01
CA ARG A 121 -2.41 15.07 1.92
C ARG A 121 -1.18 15.73 2.52
N PHE A 122 -0.14 14.95 2.83
CA PHE A 122 1.04 15.43 3.54
C PHE A 122 2.26 15.66 2.63
N GLY A 123 2.32 15.04 1.46
CA GLY A 123 3.39 15.28 0.48
C GLY A 123 4.73 14.62 0.83
N SER A 124 4.97 14.22 2.07
CA SER A 124 6.20 13.54 2.47
C SER A 124 6.02 12.65 3.71
N LEU A 125 6.89 11.65 3.85
CA LEU A 125 6.97 10.79 5.04
C LEU A 125 7.27 11.61 6.30
N ASP A 126 8.08 12.65 6.17
CA ASP A 126 8.47 13.52 7.30
C ASP A 126 7.29 14.32 7.83
N ALA A 127 6.44 14.84 6.95
CA ALA A 127 5.21 15.52 7.34
C ALA A 127 4.22 14.56 8.03
N ILE A 128 4.10 13.32 7.53
CA ILE A 128 3.27 12.29 8.17
C ILE A 128 3.82 11.92 9.56
N ALA A 129 5.15 11.78 9.69
CA ALA A 129 5.80 11.39 10.94
C ALA A 129 5.69 12.45 12.05
N GLN A 130 5.46 13.72 11.68
CA GLN A 130 5.26 14.83 12.61
C GLN A 130 3.79 15.08 12.96
N ALA A 131 2.86 14.58 12.15
CA ALA A 131 1.43 14.78 12.35
C ALA A 131 0.93 14.03 13.61
N ASN A 132 0.03 14.67 14.34
CA ASN A 132 -0.63 14.03 15.47
C ASN A 132 -1.86 13.20 15.02
N ALA A 133 -2.41 12.40 15.93
CA ALA A 133 -3.54 11.52 15.62
C ALA A 133 -4.80 12.29 15.16
N GLU A 134 -5.05 13.51 15.66
CA GLU A 134 -6.19 14.34 15.27
C GLU A 134 -6.05 14.78 13.81
N GLU A 135 -4.88 15.29 13.42
CA GLU A 135 -4.55 15.71 12.05
C GLU A 135 -4.64 14.54 11.06
N LEU A 136 -4.12 13.37 11.46
CA LEU A 136 -4.20 12.15 10.66
C LEU A 136 -5.65 11.69 10.47
N SER A 137 -6.46 11.73 11.53
CA SER A 137 -7.86 11.27 11.51
C SER A 137 -8.82 12.19 10.74
N ALA A 138 -8.40 13.44 10.45
CA ALA A 138 -9.17 14.38 9.64
C ALA A 138 -9.19 14.03 8.15
N ILE A 139 -8.41 13.03 7.73
CA ILE A 139 -8.23 12.63 6.33
C ILE A 139 -9.27 11.58 5.96
N ASP A 140 -9.94 11.78 4.82
CA ASP A 140 -10.91 10.81 4.32
C ASP A 140 -10.26 9.44 4.08
N GLY A 141 -10.85 8.42 4.70
CA GLY A 141 -10.32 7.05 4.70
C GLY A 141 -9.32 6.73 5.82
N VAL A 142 -8.96 7.68 6.68
CA VAL A 142 -8.10 7.47 7.86
C VAL A 142 -8.93 7.60 9.13
N GLY A 143 -9.45 6.48 9.64
CA GLY A 143 -10.18 6.46 10.92
C GLY A 143 -9.24 6.61 12.13
N GLY A 144 -9.82 6.91 13.31
CA GLY A 144 -9.05 7.12 14.56
C GLY A 144 -8.07 5.99 14.90
N VAL A 145 -8.47 4.73 14.73
CA VAL A 145 -7.60 3.56 14.96
C VAL A 145 -6.36 3.56 14.05
N ILE A 146 -6.52 3.96 12.78
CA ILE A 146 -5.40 4.06 11.82
C ILE A 146 -4.50 5.23 12.23
N ALA A 147 -5.09 6.38 12.55
CA ALA A 147 -4.36 7.57 12.96
C ALA A 147 -3.49 7.32 14.20
N GLU A 148 -4.05 6.70 15.24
CA GLU A 148 -3.32 6.31 16.45
C GLU A 148 -2.20 5.32 16.15
N SER A 149 -2.45 4.34 15.28
CA SER A 149 -1.45 3.34 14.88
C SER A 149 -0.27 3.97 14.16
N VAL A 150 -0.54 4.92 13.25
CA VAL A 150 0.49 5.67 12.51
C VAL A 150 1.30 6.55 13.46
N ALA A 151 0.64 7.37 14.28
CA ALA A 151 1.31 8.26 15.23
C ALA A 151 2.21 7.46 16.21
N THR A 152 1.68 6.36 16.77
CA THR A 152 2.43 5.49 17.70
C THR A 152 3.63 4.83 17.02
N TRP A 153 3.45 4.37 15.78
CA TRP A 153 4.54 3.74 15.02
C TRP A 153 5.70 4.72 14.80
N PHE A 154 5.44 5.95 14.37
CA PHE A 154 6.49 6.97 14.18
C PHE A 154 7.10 7.48 15.49
N ALA A 155 6.36 7.44 16.60
CA ALA A 155 6.88 7.80 17.91
C ALA A 155 7.91 6.80 18.45
N THR A 156 7.83 5.53 18.02
CA THR A 156 8.66 4.42 18.50
C THR A 156 10.13 4.55 18.09
N LYS A 157 11.06 4.40 19.05
CA LYS A 157 12.51 4.64 18.85
C LYS A 157 13.12 3.75 17.75
N GLN A 158 12.75 2.48 17.72
CA GLN A 158 13.22 1.49 16.74
C GLN A 158 12.82 1.91 15.33
N ASN A 159 11.57 2.36 15.14
CA ASN A 159 11.07 2.82 13.86
C ASN A 159 11.75 4.12 13.41
N LYS A 160 12.03 5.05 14.34
CA LYS A 160 12.84 6.25 14.04
C LYS A 160 14.24 5.87 13.52
N SER A 161 14.86 4.87 14.14
CA SER A 161 16.16 4.34 13.66
C SER A 161 16.04 3.74 12.27
N LEU A 162 14.98 2.97 12.01
CA LEU A 162 14.70 2.39 10.70
C LEU A 162 14.54 3.48 9.63
N ILE A 163 13.73 4.52 9.89
CA ILE A 163 13.55 5.65 8.96
C ILE A 163 14.88 6.33 8.66
N ASN A 164 15.76 6.48 9.65
CA ASN A 164 17.09 7.02 9.41
C ASN A 164 17.97 6.12 8.54
N LYS A 165 17.90 4.78 8.68
CA LYS A 165 18.58 3.85 7.78
C LYS A 165 18.07 4.00 6.35
N LEU A 166 16.75 4.02 6.14
CA LEU A 166 16.14 4.22 4.82
C LEU A 166 16.57 5.55 4.19
N ARG A 167 16.58 6.64 4.97
CA ARG A 167 17.05 7.94 4.49
C ARG A 167 18.52 7.91 4.06
N LYS A 168 19.40 7.31 4.87
CA LYS A 168 20.82 7.12 4.51
C LYS A 168 20.99 6.23 3.28
N GLY A 169 20.10 5.26 3.12
CA GLY A 169 20.01 4.39 1.95
C GLY A 169 19.49 5.06 0.68
N GLY A 170 19.12 6.35 0.73
CA GLY A 170 18.68 7.14 -0.42
C GLY A 170 17.22 6.92 -0.82
N VAL A 171 16.39 6.33 0.05
CA VAL A 171 14.96 6.19 -0.21
C VAL A 171 14.31 7.58 -0.21
N GLN A 172 13.57 7.88 -1.27
CA GLN A 172 12.85 9.14 -1.42
C GLN A 172 11.59 9.13 -0.56
N PHE A 173 11.40 10.18 0.22
CA PHE A 173 10.28 10.30 1.17
C PHE A 173 9.18 11.23 0.68
N ASP A 174 9.37 11.87 -0.45
CA ASP A 174 8.51 12.92 -1.00
C ASP A 174 8.07 12.64 -2.44
N ASN A 175 8.36 11.44 -2.97
CA ASN A 175 7.85 11.04 -4.28
C ASN A 175 6.36 10.70 -4.18
N VAL A 176 5.50 11.70 -4.34
CA VAL A 176 4.04 11.51 -4.36
C VAL A 176 3.58 11.50 -5.81
N VAL A 177 2.84 10.46 -6.19
CA VAL A 177 2.17 10.46 -7.49
C VAL A 177 1.01 11.45 -7.44
N VAL A 178 1.26 12.66 -7.93
CA VAL A 178 0.20 13.63 -8.18
C VAL A 178 -0.41 13.29 -9.53
N VAL A 179 -1.57 12.63 -9.51
CA VAL A 179 -2.38 12.50 -10.72
C VAL A 179 -3.07 13.85 -10.92
N ASP A 180 -2.49 14.69 -11.78
CA ASP A 180 -3.10 15.96 -12.22
C ASP A 180 -4.21 15.68 -13.25
N ALA A 181 -5.17 14.85 -12.86
CA ALA A 181 -6.37 14.61 -13.65
C ALA A 181 -7.39 15.69 -13.31
N PRO A 182 -8.05 16.29 -14.33
CA PRO A 182 -9.19 17.16 -14.09
C PRO A 182 -10.20 16.44 -13.18
N PRO A 183 -10.80 17.12 -12.17
CA PRO A 183 -11.69 16.50 -11.20
C PRO A 183 -13.09 16.26 -11.80
N THR A 184 -13.16 15.54 -12.91
CA THR A 184 -14.37 15.27 -13.71
C THR A 184 -15.45 14.52 -12.93
N LEU A 185 -15.04 13.83 -11.86
CA LEU A 185 -15.89 13.05 -10.98
C LEU A 185 -16.10 13.68 -9.60
N ALA A 186 -15.71 14.94 -9.40
CA ALA A 186 -15.94 15.65 -8.14
C ALA A 186 -17.39 15.50 -7.65
N GLY A 187 -17.55 14.95 -6.44
CA GLY A 187 -18.86 14.74 -5.80
C GLY A 187 -19.68 13.57 -6.35
N LYS A 188 -19.21 12.87 -7.39
CA LYS A 188 -19.90 11.72 -7.99
C LYS A 188 -19.47 10.43 -7.31
N THR A 189 -20.43 9.54 -7.04
CA THR A 189 -20.15 8.20 -6.51
C THR A 189 -20.29 7.18 -7.63
N VAL A 190 -19.21 6.47 -7.96
CA VAL A 190 -19.19 5.43 -9.01
C VAL A 190 -18.94 4.07 -8.36
N VAL A 191 -19.75 3.08 -8.70
CA VAL A 191 -19.61 1.70 -8.20
C VAL A 191 -19.12 0.84 -9.34
N VAL A 192 -18.16 -0.05 -9.07
CA VAL A 192 -17.66 -1.03 -10.05
C VAL A 192 -18.08 -2.43 -9.63
N THR A 193 -18.56 -3.23 -10.58
CA THR A 193 -18.93 -4.64 -10.39
C THR A 193 -18.46 -5.48 -11.57
N GLY A 194 -17.98 -6.69 -11.30
CA GLY A 194 -17.33 -7.53 -12.30
C GLY A 194 -15.86 -7.16 -12.52
N THR A 195 -15.22 -7.86 -13.45
CA THR A 195 -13.82 -7.68 -13.86
C THR A 195 -13.79 -6.85 -15.14
N LEU A 196 -12.96 -5.81 -15.17
CA LEU A 196 -12.75 -4.96 -16.35
C LEU A 196 -11.51 -5.46 -17.11
N GLU A 197 -11.46 -5.30 -18.43
CA GLU A 197 -10.37 -5.83 -19.26
C GLU A 197 -9.09 -5.02 -19.11
N ARG A 198 -9.22 -3.70 -18.96
CA ARG A 198 -8.11 -2.72 -18.90
C ARG A 198 -7.84 -2.23 -17.49
N PHE A 199 -8.76 -2.44 -16.55
CA PHE A 199 -8.60 -2.03 -15.16
C PHE A 199 -8.73 -3.20 -14.20
N GLY A 200 -7.72 -3.41 -13.36
CA GLY A 200 -7.89 -4.12 -12.10
C GLY A 200 -8.91 -3.40 -11.21
N ARG A 201 -9.56 -4.14 -10.30
CA ARG A 201 -10.56 -3.56 -9.38
C ARG A 201 -10.01 -2.38 -8.58
N GLU A 202 -8.79 -2.51 -8.06
CA GLU A 202 -8.13 -1.42 -7.31
C GLU A 202 -7.75 -0.25 -8.23
N GLU A 203 -7.36 -0.52 -9.47
CA GLU A 203 -7.01 0.51 -10.46
C GLU A 203 -8.22 1.33 -10.88
N ALA A 204 -9.38 0.68 -11.06
CA ALA A 204 -10.63 1.38 -11.34
C ALA A 204 -11.04 2.27 -10.15
N GLN A 205 -10.89 1.78 -8.92
CA GLN A 205 -11.15 2.58 -7.72
C GLN A 205 -10.23 3.80 -7.63
N ARG A 206 -8.93 3.61 -7.92
CA ARG A 206 -7.95 4.70 -7.97
C ARG A 206 -8.29 5.71 -9.05
N ALA A 207 -8.60 5.26 -10.27
CA ALA A 207 -8.95 6.14 -11.39
C ALA A 207 -10.17 7.03 -11.09
N ILE A 208 -11.16 6.51 -10.35
CA ILE A 208 -12.32 7.28 -9.87
C ILE A 208 -11.88 8.35 -8.86
N LYS A 209 -11.06 7.96 -7.87
CA LYS A 209 -10.58 8.86 -6.82
C LYS A 209 -9.68 9.96 -7.35
N ASP A 210 -8.80 9.64 -8.30
CA ASP A 210 -7.91 10.58 -8.99
C ASP A 210 -8.67 11.76 -9.62
N ARG A 211 -9.93 11.55 -9.97
CA ARG A 211 -10.80 12.58 -10.57
C ARG A 211 -11.79 13.18 -9.57
N GLY A 212 -11.53 13.03 -8.28
CA GLY A 212 -12.36 13.57 -7.19
C GLY A 212 -13.66 12.79 -6.91
N GLY A 213 -13.80 11.61 -7.51
CA GLY A 213 -14.96 10.74 -7.31
C GLY A 213 -14.85 9.84 -6.09
N LYS A 214 -15.99 9.32 -5.63
CA LYS A 214 -16.07 8.30 -4.58
C LYS A 214 -16.29 6.93 -5.20
N SER A 215 -15.42 5.96 -4.91
CA SER A 215 -15.64 4.58 -5.33
C SER A 215 -16.27 3.76 -4.21
N ALA A 216 -17.58 3.52 -4.30
CA ALA A 216 -18.34 2.81 -3.26
C ALA A 216 -18.43 1.30 -3.53
N SER A 217 -18.54 0.51 -2.46
CA SER A 217 -18.68 -0.95 -2.55
C SER A 217 -20.11 -1.40 -2.84
N SER A 218 -21.12 -0.54 -2.66
CA SER A 218 -22.54 -0.84 -2.80
C SER A 218 -23.27 0.25 -3.57
N VAL A 219 -24.33 -0.14 -4.29
CA VAL A 219 -25.21 0.78 -5.01
C VAL A 219 -26.21 1.40 -4.03
N SER A 220 -26.46 2.70 -4.18
CA SER A 220 -27.46 3.47 -3.45
C SER A 220 -28.17 4.45 -4.39
N ALA A 221 -29.23 5.10 -3.93
CA ALA A 221 -29.91 6.14 -4.72
C ALA A 221 -29.00 7.35 -5.04
N LYS A 222 -27.88 7.52 -4.32
CA LYS A 222 -26.89 8.58 -4.57
C LYS A 222 -25.77 8.14 -5.52
N THR A 223 -25.79 6.88 -5.99
CA THR A 223 -24.79 6.38 -6.93
C THR A 223 -25.01 7.04 -8.29
N PHE A 224 -23.96 7.68 -8.81
CA PHE A 224 -23.98 8.36 -10.10
C PHE A 224 -24.01 7.36 -11.27
N ALA A 225 -23.21 6.29 -11.18
CA ALA A 225 -23.18 5.22 -12.17
C ALA A 225 -22.68 3.89 -11.59
N LEU A 226 -23.17 2.78 -12.16
CA LEU A 226 -22.63 1.44 -11.96
C LEU A 226 -21.85 1.03 -13.22
N VAL A 227 -20.55 0.80 -13.07
CA VAL A 227 -19.71 0.19 -14.11
C VAL A 227 -19.85 -1.33 -14.03
N VAL A 228 -20.27 -1.94 -15.13
CA VAL A 228 -20.55 -3.36 -15.26
C VAL A 228 -19.49 -4.00 -16.15
N GLY A 229 -18.58 -4.75 -15.54
CA GLY A 229 -17.61 -5.59 -16.23
C GLY A 229 -18.08 -7.03 -16.42
N ASN A 230 -17.14 -7.91 -16.79
CA ASN A 230 -17.37 -9.35 -16.93
C ASN A 230 -17.74 -9.98 -15.58
N GLU A 231 -18.67 -10.93 -15.58
CA GLU A 231 -19.18 -11.62 -14.38
C GLU A 231 -19.62 -10.67 -13.25
N PRO A 232 -20.55 -9.73 -13.51
CA PRO A 232 -20.95 -8.76 -12.52
C PRO A 232 -21.76 -9.40 -11.39
N GLY A 233 -21.60 -8.88 -10.17
CA GLY A 233 -22.42 -9.28 -9.04
C GLY A 233 -23.90 -8.96 -9.27
N ALA A 234 -24.73 -10.00 -9.44
CA ALA A 234 -26.16 -9.89 -9.76
C ALA A 234 -26.94 -8.99 -8.78
N ALA A 235 -26.59 -9.00 -7.49
CA ALA A 235 -27.22 -8.16 -6.48
C ALA A 235 -27.01 -6.65 -6.72
N LYS A 236 -25.85 -6.23 -7.23
CA LYS A 236 -25.55 -4.82 -7.52
C LYS A 236 -26.27 -4.35 -8.79
N VAL A 237 -26.27 -5.20 -9.82
CA VAL A 237 -26.98 -4.96 -11.09
C VAL A 237 -28.47 -4.78 -10.83
N LYS A 238 -29.09 -5.72 -10.11
CA LYS A 238 -30.50 -5.62 -9.72
C LYS A 238 -30.78 -4.35 -8.92
N LYS A 239 -29.97 -4.05 -7.90
CA LYS A 239 -30.14 -2.85 -7.08
C LYS A 239 -29.98 -1.55 -7.88
N ALA A 240 -29.09 -1.52 -8.89
CA ALA A 240 -28.97 -0.37 -9.79
C ALA A 240 -30.22 -0.20 -10.66
N THR A 241 -30.75 -1.29 -11.22
CA THR A 241 -32.02 -1.28 -11.95
C THR A 241 -33.16 -0.77 -11.07
N ASP A 242 -33.32 -1.32 -9.86
CA ASP A 242 -34.40 -0.97 -8.93
C ASP A 242 -34.35 0.51 -8.50
N LEU A 243 -33.14 1.09 -8.42
CA LEU A 243 -32.92 2.48 -8.00
C LEU A 243 -32.79 3.46 -9.19
N GLY A 244 -32.92 2.98 -10.42
CA GLY A 244 -32.76 3.81 -11.64
C GLY A 244 -31.35 4.36 -11.84
N VAL A 245 -30.32 3.70 -11.28
CA VAL A 245 -28.92 4.10 -11.43
C VAL A 245 -28.42 3.68 -12.82
N PRO A 246 -27.82 4.59 -13.61
CA PRO A 246 -27.25 4.26 -14.92
C PRO A 246 -26.20 3.15 -14.85
N GLN A 247 -26.30 2.19 -15.77
CA GLN A 247 -25.36 1.08 -15.91
C GLN A 247 -24.53 1.29 -17.17
N ILE A 248 -23.20 1.29 -17.04
CA ILE A 248 -22.27 1.58 -18.13
C ILE A 248 -21.23 0.48 -18.27
N ASP A 249 -20.75 0.27 -19.50
CA ASP A 249 -19.64 -0.66 -19.79
C ASP A 249 -18.27 0.00 -19.54
N GLU A 250 -17.19 -0.76 -19.74
CA GLU A 250 -15.82 -0.26 -19.54
C GLU A 250 -15.47 0.91 -20.47
N ARG A 251 -15.92 0.90 -21.73
CA ARG A 251 -15.65 1.99 -22.67
C ARG A 251 -16.33 3.29 -22.26
N ALA A 252 -17.55 3.20 -21.76
CA ALA A 252 -18.27 4.33 -21.19
C ALA A 252 -17.66 4.77 -19.85
N PHE A 253 -17.07 3.86 -19.07
CA PHE A 253 -16.31 4.21 -17.88
C PHE A 253 -15.06 5.04 -18.20
N GLU A 254 -14.31 4.69 -19.24
CA GLU A 254 -13.17 5.49 -19.71
C GLU A 254 -13.60 6.90 -20.12
N ARG A 255 -14.67 7.03 -20.91
CA ARG A 255 -15.22 8.34 -21.26
C ARG A 255 -15.68 9.10 -20.02
N LEU A 256 -16.34 8.43 -19.09
CA LEU A 256 -16.78 9.03 -17.83
C LEU A 256 -15.59 9.56 -17.02
N LEU A 257 -14.47 8.84 -16.99
CA LEU A 257 -13.23 9.31 -16.38
C LEU A 257 -12.71 10.57 -17.11
N GLU A 258 -12.69 10.59 -18.44
CA GLU A 258 -12.16 11.71 -19.22
C GLU A 258 -13.04 12.97 -19.19
N THR A 259 -14.37 12.83 -19.22
CA THR A 259 -15.31 13.94 -19.45
C THR A 259 -16.21 14.22 -18.26
N GLY A 260 -16.37 13.26 -17.35
CA GLY A 260 -17.35 13.33 -16.27
C GLY A 260 -18.79 13.10 -16.73
N GLN A 261 -19.02 12.71 -17.98
CA GLN A 261 -20.35 12.54 -18.57
C GLN A 261 -20.63 11.07 -18.87
N LEU A 262 -21.91 10.68 -18.80
CA LEU A 262 -22.37 9.32 -19.13
C LEU A 262 -22.72 9.16 -20.62
N SER A 263 -22.77 10.27 -21.36
CA SER A 263 -23.09 10.38 -22.78
C SER A 263 -21.98 11.10 -23.52
#